data_AF-A0A954F6U1-F1
#
_entry.id   AF-A0A954F6U1-F1
#
_cell.length_a   1.000
_cell.length_b   1.000
_cell.length_c   1.000
_cell.angle_alpha   90.00
_cell.angle_beta   90.00
_cell.angle_gamma   90.00
#
_symmetry.space_group_name_H-M   'P 1'
#
loop_
_entity.id
_entity.type
_entity.pdbx_description
1 polymer ?
#
loop_
_entity_poly.entity_id
_entity_poly.type
_entity_poly.pdbx_seq_one_letter_code
_entity_poly.pdbx_strand_id
1 'polypeptide(L)'
;ELDGADIRAHIDSALAMRTARGMEIPNVVFEEGLLPCRIEREPGRAWRADIEFLRKGETPRESLDACIQNWTTRIKEVEGGLFGPRLDPGQVWRLGLGTESDSKVGLVGYLRCQGFPARYSHGKVEAWVDEWLPVDMAAGRVQATAGEEGGTRGRLGLSITRGGATFEGAESYRHFNVARLQEGYLETPWWDPALGEQDWDVGAHILCSANRVPGGSIFARLRRFEVRKGETVRVTLPIDIGPGWDPGDRFFSGPDPAAFQSALAAAGLDRASSQFVFMAPAGEPCDRMLTSLEEVVDRLRAMESAPNLRFLFVGATAETPVPETLLDSLKTLGIESIESISEPTARALLGSETIDPLAGLRFGGEWIYLRAGFDTAVGSNLHWALDLSGR
;
A
#
# COMPACT_ATOMS: atom_id res chain seq x y z
N GLU A 1 -1.28 10.61 4.40
CA GLU A 1 -2.15 9.77 5.25
C GLU A 1 -3.58 10.25 5.08
N LEU A 2 -4.56 9.38 5.31
CA LEU A 2 -5.96 9.84 5.39
C LEU A 2 -6.12 10.59 6.70
N ASP A 3 -6.73 11.78 6.68
CA ASP A 3 -7.07 12.49 7.91
C ASP A 3 -8.06 11.63 8.71
N GLY A 4 -7.87 11.54 10.02
CA GLY A 4 -8.84 10.87 10.90
C GLY A 4 -10.24 11.51 10.84
N ALA A 5 -10.35 12.77 10.40
CA ALA A 5 -11.62 13.39 10.06
C ALA A 5 -12.26 12.76 8.80
N ASP A 6 -11.49 12.51 7.75
CA ASP A 6 -11.98 11.92 6.49
C ASP A 6 -12.47 10.48 6.69
N ILE A 7 -11.73 9.70 7.47
CA ILE A 7 -12.11 8.32 7.82
C ILE A 7 -13.46 8.34 8.58
N ARG A 8 -13.61 9.24 9.55
CA ARG A 8 -14.86 9.37 10.31
C ARG A 8 -16.02 9.81 9.43
N ALA A 9 -15.83 10.82 8.59
CA ALA A 9 -16.87 11.26 7.65
C ALA A 9 -17.31 10.15 6.69
N HIS A 10 -16.36 9.32 6.23
CA HIS A 10 -16.67 8.15 5.40
C HIS A 10 -17.51 7.11 6.16
N ILE A 11 -17.11 6.76 7.39
CA ILE A 11 -17.83 5.81 8.24
C ILE A 11 -19.24 6.35 8.57
N ASP A 12 -19.35 7.61 8.98
CA ASP A 12 -20.62 8.24 9.32
C ASP A 12 -21.56 8.29 8.11
N SER A 13 -21.03 8.62 6.93
CA SER A 13 -21.78 8.58 5.67
C SER A 13 -22.24 7.16 5.34
N ALA A 14 -21.37 6.15 5.46
CA ALA A 14 -21.74 4.75 5.24
C ALA A 14 -22.82 4.28 6.22
N LEU A 15 -22.69 4.62 7.50
CA LEU A 15 -23.67 4.29 8.55
C LEU A 15 -25.02 4.99 8.31
N ALA A 16 -25.01 6.27 7.92
CA ALA A 16 -26.23 6.98 7.54
C ALA A 16 -26.91 6.30 6.34
N MET A 17 -26.12 5.93 5.33
CA MET A 17 -26.61 5.26 4.13
C MET A 17 -27.18 3.86 4.42
N ARG A 18 -26.59 3.11 5.36
CA ARG A 18 -27.12 1.81 5.82
C ARG A 18 -28.59 1.88 6.21
N THR A 19 -29.01 3.00 6.81
CA THR A 19 -30.40 3.20 7.26
C THR A 19 -31.29 3.85 6.21
N ALA A 20 -30.75 4.71 5.33
CA ALA A 20 -31.51 5.56 4.43
C ALA A 20 -32.34 4.78 3.37
N ARG A 21 -31.88 3.59 2.98
CA ARG A 21 -32.51 2.76 1.94
C ARG A 21 -33.57 1.80 2.46
N GLY A 22 -33.75 1.67 3.78
CA GLY A 22 -34.65 0.69 4.37
C GLY A 22 -34.25 -0.76 4.10
N MET A 23 -32.98 -1.00 3.75
CA MET A 23 -32.42 -2.35 3.56
C MET A 23 -31.81 -2.83 4.88
N GLU A 24 -32.06 -4.09 5.23
CA GLU A 24 -31.31 -4.75 6.30
C GLU A 24 -30.00 -5.30 5.73
N ILE A 25 -28.94 -4.49 5.81
CA ILE A 25 -27.62 -4.89 5.31
C ILE A 25 -26.90 -5.70 6.42
N PRO A 26 -26.52 -6.98 6.18
CA PRO A 26 -25.72 -7.75 7.13
C PRO A 26 -24.37 -7.08 7.41
N ASN A 27 -23.83 -7.24 8.62
CA ASN A 27 -22.55 -6.61 9.00
C ASN A 27 -21.41 -6.99 8.05
N VAL A 28 -21.31 -8.28 7.67
CA VAL A 28 -20.28 -8.74 6.71
C VAL A 28 -20.40 -8.05 5.35
N VAL A 29 -21.63 -7.87 4.84
CA VAL A 29 -21.88 -7.17 3.57
C VAL A 29 -21.59 -5.67 3.69
N PHE A 30 -21.89 -5.08 4.85
CA PHE A 30 -21.59 -3.68 5.13
C PHE A 30 -20.08 -3.42 5.17
N GLU A 31 -19.33 -4.29 5.86
CA GLU A 31 -17.88 -4.24 5.98
C GLU A 31 -17.19 -4.46 4.62
N GLU A 32 -17.65 -5.45 3.84
CA GLU A 32 -17.08 -5.76 2.52
C GLU A 32 -17.53 -4.83 1.40
N GLY A 33 -18.76 -4.32 1.46
CA GLY A 33 -19.43 -3.69 0.33
C GLY A 33 -19.60 -2.18 0.44
N LEU A 34 -19.55 -1.62 1.66
CA LEU A 34 -19.70 -0.19 1.91
C LEU A 34 -18.48 0.44 2.59
N LEU A 35 -17.80 -0.27 3.49
CA LEU A 35 -16.63 0.22 4.23
C LEU A 35 -15.23 -0.10 3.67
N PRO A 36 -15.00 -0.86 2.57
CA PRO A 36 -13.63 -1.31 2.30
C PRO A 36 -12.75 -0.15 1.83
N CYS A 37 -11.56 -0.09 2.43
CA CYS A 37 -10.60 1.00 2.33
C CYS A 37 -9.82 1.07 0.99
N ARG A 38 -10.13 0.25 -0.02
CA ARG A 38 -9.57 0.40 -1.37
C ARG A 38 -10.59 0.23 -2.50
N ILE A 39 -11.04 1.38 -2.98
CA ILE A 39 -11.38 1.62 -4.39
C ILE A 39 -10.60 2.87 -4.80
N GLU A 40 -9.68 2.77 -5.75
CA GLU A 40 -8.21 2.72 -5.50
C GLU A 40 -7.49 3.88 -4.76
N ARG A 41 -8.18 4.74 -4.01
CA ARG A 41 -7.87 5.22 -2.64
C ARG A 41 -8.83 6.36 -2.26
N GLU A 42 -10.07 6.04 -1.93
CA GLU A 42 -11.00 6.97 -1.28
C GLU A 42 -10.64 7.24 0.20
N PRO A 43 -10.24 8.47 0.54
CA PRO A 43 -10.80 9.25 1.64
C PRO A 43 -11.77 10.28 1.05
N GLY A 44 -12.90 10.53 1.73
CA GLY A 44 -14.01 11.34 1.21
C GLY A 44 -13.61 12.69 0.62
N ARG A 45 -13.54 12.78 -0.72
CA ARG A 45 -13.37 14.04 -1.46
C ARG A 45 -14.73 14.59 -1.90
N ALA A 46 -14.77 15.92 -2.07
CA ALA A 46 -15.89 16.76 -2.47
C ALA A 46 -16.82 16.21 -3.57
N TRP A 47 -16.35 15.31 -4.44
CA TRP A 47 -17.17 14.75 -5.50
C TRP A 47 -18.42 14.01 -4.98
N ARG A 48 -18.37 13.40 -3.79
CA ARG A 48 -19.56 12.80 -3.17
C ARG A 48 -20.65 13.84 -2.86
N ALA A 49 -20.26 15.07 -2.51
CA ALA A 49 -21.19 16.17 -2.31
C ALA A 49 -21.77 16.68 -3.64
N ASP A 50 -21.09 16.42 -4.77
CA ASP A 50 -21.56 16.73 -6.11
C ASP A 50 -22.52 15.65 -6.67
N ILE A 51 -22.72 14.55 -5.94
CA ILE A 51 -23.63 13.46 -6.34
C ILE A 51 -24.99 13.70 -5.71
N GLU A 52 -26.01 13.85 -6.55
CA GLU A 52 -27.39 13.84 -6.11
C GLU A 52 -27.77 12.43 -5.61
N PHE A 53 -28.35 12.35 -4.42
CA PHE A 53 -28.86 11.09 -3.88
C PHE A 53 -30.13 10.69 -4.64
N LEU A 54 -30.05 9.59 -5.39
CA LEU A 54 -31.16 9.11 -6.23
C LEU A 54 -31.98 8.07 -5.48
N ARG A 55 -33.14 8.49 -4.96
CA ARG A 55 -34.19 7.57 -4.51
C ARG A 55 -35.33 7.57 -5.51
N LYS A 56 -35.27 6.64 -6.47
CA LYS A 56 -36.29 6.45 -7.51
C LYS A 56 -36.83 5.03 -7.45
N GLY A 57 -38.14 4.86 -7.56
CA GLY A 57 -38.81 3.56 -7.46
C GLY A 57 -39.39 3.26 -6.07
N GLU A 58 -40.20 2.22 -6.02
CA GLU A 58 -40.88 1.74 -4.81
C GLU A 58 -40.02 0.71 -4.05
N THR A 59 -39.05 0.10 -4.74
CA THR A 59 -38.17 -0.95 -4.18
C THR A 59 -36.68 -0.58 -4.24
N PRO A 60 -35.83 -1.17 -3.36
CA PRO A 60 -34.38 -0.99 -3.43
C PRO A 60 -33.78 -1.38 -4.79
N ARG A 61 -34.32 -2.42 -5.43
CA ARG A 61 -33.87 -2.89 -6.74
C ARG A 61 -34.12 -1.86 -7.85
N GLU A 62 -35.31 -1.27 -7.90
CA GLU A 62 -35.61 -0.21 -8.87
C GLU A 62 -34.74 1.03 -8.66
N SER A 63 -34.45 1.37 -7.40
CA SER A 63 -33.50 2.43 -7.06
C SER A 63 -32.08 2.11 -7.52
N LEU A 64 -31.63 0.87 -7.38
CA LEU A 64 -30.33 0.42 -7.84
C LEU A 64 -30.22 0.50 -9.37
N ASP A 65 -31.22 -0.02 -10.09
CA ASP A 65 -31.26 0.07 -11.56
C ASP A 65 -31.26 1.53 -12.04
N ALA A 66 -32.02 2.41 -11.39
CA ALA A 66 -32.00 3.84 -11.71
C ALA A 66 -30.61 4.49 -11.48
N CYS A 67 -29.88 4.07 -10.46
CA CYS A 67 -28.50 4.52 -10.22
C CYS A 67 -27.56 4.02 -11.33
N ILE A 68 -27.66 2.74 -11.70
CA ILE A 68 -26.84 2.16 -12.77
C ILE A 68 -27.11 2.87 -14.10
N GLN A 69 -28.38 3.10 -14.46
CA GLN A 69 -28.75 3.85 -15.67
C GLN A 69 -28.21 5.28 -15.66
N ASN A 70 -28.26 5.95 -14.50
CA ASN A 70 -27.70 7.29 -14.38
C ASN A 70 -26.19 7.30 -14.65
N TRP A 71 -25.46 6.33 -14.09
CA TRP A 71 -24.03 6.17 -14.32
C TRP A 71 -23.72 5.89 -15.80
N THR A 72 -24.36 4.89 -16.40
CA THR A 72 -24.06 4.45 -17.78
C THR A 72 -24.45 5.48 -18.82
N THR A 73 -25.46 6.33 -18.54
CA THR A 73 -25.81 7.46 -19.41
C THR A 73 -24.79 8.59 -19.30
N ARG A 74 -24.17 8.76 -18.13
CA ARG A 74 -23.25 9.86 -17.84
C ARG A 74 -21.81 9.57 -18.29
N ILE A 75 -21.33 8.36 -18.04
CA ILE A 75 -19.92 8.00 -18.22
C ILE A 75 -19.73 7.32 -19.57
N LYS A 76 -18.92 7.93 -20.44
CA LYS A 76 -18.56 7.37 -21.74
C LYS A 76 -17.30 6.51 -21.63
N GLU A 77 -17.41 5.24 -21.98
CA GLU A 77 -16.25 4.37 -22.10
C GLU A 77 -15.43 4.72 -23.33
N VAL A 78 -14.11 4.76 -23.17
CA VAL A 78 -13.16 4.98 -24.27
C VAL A 78 -12.36 3.70 -24.53
N GLU A 79 -12.27 3.32 -25.81
CA GLU A 79 -11.52 2.16 -26.25
C GLU A 79 -10.04 2.51 -26.41
N GLY A 80 -9.16 1.73 -25.78
CA GLY A 80 -7.71 1.80 -26.01
C GLY A 80 -7.07 3.16 -25.71
N GLY A 81 -6.89 3.48 -24.43
CA GLY A 81 -6.09 4.63 -24.00
C GLY A 81 -5.71 4.54 -22.53
N LEU A 82 -4.42 4.63 -22.22
CA LEU A 82 -3.96 4.96 -20.87
C LEU A 82 -4.05 6.48 -20.72
N PHE A 83 -4.93 6.98 -19.86
CA PHE A 83 -4.91 8.38 -19.41
C PHE A 83 -3.70 8.68 -18.50
N GLY A 84 -2.65 7.85 -18.55
CA GLY A 84 -1.64 7.74 -17.50
C GLY A 84 -2.07 6.73 -16.42
N PRO A 85 -1.90 7.04 -15.12
CA PRO A 85 -2.37 6.21 -14.01
C PRO A 85 -3.89 5.96 -14.07
N ARG A 86 -4.37 4.88 -13.43
CA ARG A 86 -5.81 4.59 -13.27
C ARG A 86 -6.53 5.79 -12.65
N LEU A 87 -7.73 6.09 -13.16
CA LEU A 87 -8.54 7.19 -12.65
C LEU A 87 -9.28 6.75 -11.38
N ASP A 88 -9.31 7.62 -10.37
CA ASP A 88 -10.16 7.42 -9.21
C ASP A 88 -11.65 7.68 -9.54
N PRO A 89 -12.61 7.15 -8.74
CA PRO A 89 -14.04 7.33 -9.01
C PRO A 89 -14.49 8.79 -9.20
N GLY A 90 -13.90 9.72 -8.43
CA GLY A 90 -14.22 11.15 -8.52
C GLY A 90 -13.70 11.78 -9.81
N GLN A 91 -12.54 11.35 -10.29
CA GLN A 91 -12.01 11.76 -11.60
C GLN A 91 -12.91 11.26 -12.73
N VAL A 92 -13.31 9.98 -12.71
CA VAL A 92 -14.25 9.42 -13.70
C VAL A 92 -15.57 10.19 -13.71
N TRP A 93 -16.14 10.47 -12.53
CA TRP A 93 -17.41 11.21 -12.40
C TRP A 93 -17.36 12.62 -12.97
N ARG A 94 -16.26 13.35 -12.73
CA ARG A 94 -16.07 14.74 -13.17
C ARG A 94 -15.76 14.83 -14.67
N LEU A 95 -14.96 13.91 -15.19
CA LEU A 95 -14.60 13.89 -16.60
C LEU A 95 -15.74 13.35 -17.47
N GLY A 96 -16.61 12.50 -16.92
CA GLY A 96 -17.68 11.86 -17.69
C GLY A 96 -17.16 10.78 -18.65
N LEU A 97 -15.95 10.28 -18.40
CA LEU A 97 -15.28 9.30 -19.26
C LEU A 97 -14.29 8.45 -18.46
N GLY A 98 -14.02 7.24 -18.95
CA GLY A 98 -13.04 6.32 -18.37
C GLY A 98 -12.78 5.13 -19.28
N THR A 99 -11.71 4.37 -19.01
CA THR A 99 -11.56 3.04 -19.61
C THR A 99 -12.62 2.08 -19.02
N GLU A 100 -12.80 0.90 -19.59
CA GLU A 100 -13.71 -0.11 -19.03
C GLU A 100 -13.40 -0.40 -17.53
N SER A 101 -12.11 -0.52 -17.19
CA SER A 101 -11.70 -0.74 -15.80
C SER A 101 -12.03 0.46 -14.90
N ASP A 102 -11.71 1.69 -15.35
CA ASP A 102 -12.00 2.91 -14.56
C ASP A 102 -13.51 3.10 -14.37
N SER A 103 -14.30 2.83 -15.42
CA SER A 103 -15.76 2.93 -15.41
C SER A 103 -16.38 1.96 -14.39
N LYS A 104 -15.93 0.70 -14.37
CA LYS A 104 -16.40 -0.30 -13.39
C LYS A 104 -16.02 0.05 -11.95
N VAL A 105 -14.77 0.48 -11.73
CA VAL A 105 -14.28 0.92 -10.41
C VAL A 105 -15.05 2.17 -9.95
N GLY A 106 -15.27 3.12 -10.86
CA GLY A 106 -16.05 4.33 -10.61
C GLY A 106 -17.51 4.01 -10.25
N LEU A 107 -18.13 3.06 -10.96
CA LEU A 107 -19.51 2.64 -10.69
C LEU A 107 -19.66 2.08 -9.27
N VAL A 108 -18.73 1.24 -8.83
CA VAL A 108 -18.75 0.73 -7.45
C VAL A 108 -18.67 1.88 -6.44
N GLY A 109 -17.76 2.84 -6.64
CA GLY A 109 -17.67 4.04 -5.79
C GLY A 109 -18.97 4.84 -5.76
N TYR A 110 -19.58 5.05 -6.93
CA TYR A 110 -20.86 5.75 -7.07
C TYR A 110 -22.02 5.01 -6.37
N LEU A 111 -22.16 3.69 -6.55
CA LEU A 111 -23.21 2.90 -5.91
C LEU A 111 -23.08 2.93 -4.38
N ARG A 112 -21.86 2.89 -3.85
CA ARG A 112 -21.60 3.05 -2.41
C ARG A 112 -22.02 4.43 -1.91
N CYS A 113 -21.79 5.49 -2.70
CA CYS A 113 -22.28 6.84 -2.38
C CYS A 113 -23.82 6.92 -2.38
N GLN A 114 -24.48 6.12 -3.21
CA GLN A 114 -25.93 5.97 -3.25
C GLN A 114 -26.47 5.05 -2.13
N GLY A 115 -25.60 4.48 -1.30
CA GLY A 115 -25.95 3.61 -0.19
C GLY A 115 -26.21 2.15 -0.55
N PHE A 116 -25.80 1.72 -1.75
CA PHE A 116 -25.81 0.31 -2.14
C PHE A 116 -24.43 -0.32 -1.87
N PRO A 117 -24.34 -1.42 -1.09
CA PRO A 117 -23.11 -2.18 -1.05
C PRO A 117 -22.78 -2.66 -2.45
N ALA A 118 -21.56 -2.38 -2.89
CA ALA A 118 -21.10 -2.73 -4.22
C ALA A 118 -19.65 -3.17 -4.16
N ARG A 119 -19.25 -4.04 -5.09
CA ARG A 119 -17.88 -4.56 -5.20
C ARG A 119 -17.55 -4.82 -6.65
N TYR A 120 -16.26 -4.78 -6.97
CA TYR A 120 -15.77 -5.15 -8.29
C TYR A 120 -15.37 -6.62 -8.22
N SER A 121 -16.11 -7.53 -8.87
CA SER A 121 -15.93 -8.97 -8.78
C SER A 121 -15.72 -9.77 -10.05
N HIS A 122 -14.63 -10.55 -10.12
CA HIS A 122 -14.26 -11.37 -11.30
C HIS A 122 -14.33 -10.56 -12.62
N GLY A 123 -13.82 -9.33 -12.63
CA GLY A 123 -13.89 -8.43 -13.79
C GLY A 123 -15.26 -7.75 -14.00
N LYS A 124 -16.22 -7.98 -13.12
CA LYS A 124 -17.60 -7.48 -13.18
C LYS A 124 -17.88 -6.53 -12.02
N VAL A 125 -18.97 -5.78 -12.08
CA VAL A 125 -19.47 -5.04 -10.91
C VAL A 125 -20.58 -5.87 -10.30
N GLU A 126 -20.59 -6.01 -8.98
CA GLU A 126 -21.67 -6.63 -8.21
C GLU A 126 -22.24 -5.62 -7.22
N ALA A 127 -23.55 -5.67 -6.99
CA ALA A 127 -24.26 -4.83 -6.05
C ALA A 127 -25.21 -5.66 -5.19
N TRP A 128 -25.35 -5.29 -3.92
CA TRP A 128 -26.19 -5.99 -2.96
C TRP A 128 -27.56 -5.34 -2.84
N VAL A 129 -28.61 -6.16 -2.89
CA VAL A 129 -29.97 -5.80 -2.47
C VAL A 129 -30.40 -6.78 -1.38
N ASP A 130 -30.55 -8.05 -1.76
CA ASP A 130 -30.78 -9.19 -0.85
C ASP A 130 -29.73 -10.30 -1.05
N GLU A 131 -29.05 -10.27 -2.19
CA GLU A 131 -27.93 -11.11 -2.59
C GLU A 131 -26.96 -10.27 -3.45
N TRP A 132 -25.76 -10.79 -3.71
CA TRP A 132 -24.83 -10.15 -4.65
C TRP A 132 -25.30 -10.38 -6.08
N LEU A 133 -25.74 -9.30 -6.73
CA LEU A 133 -26.23 -9.33 -8.10
C LEU A 133 -25.19 -8.74 -9.05
N PRO A 134 -24.84 -9.44 -10.14
CA PRO A 134 -23.97 -8.87 -11.16
C PRO A 134 -24.68 -7.71 -11.87
N VAL A 135 -23.94 -6.63 -12.08
CA VAL A 135 -24.38 -5.45 -12.81
C VAL A 135 -24.01 -5.57 -14.28
N ASP A 136 -25.02 -5.43 -15.13
CA ASP A 136 -24.86 -5.30 -16.57
C ASP A 136 -24.86 -3.83 -16.94
N MET A 137 -23.66 -3.30 -17.16
CA MET A 137 -23.47 -1.90 -17.54
C MET A 137 -24.01 -1.60 -18.94
N ALA A 138 -24.03 -2.57 -19.85
CA ALA A 138 -24.57 -2.38 -21.20
C ALA A 138 -26.10 -2.28 -21.16
N ALA A 139 -26.75 -3.12 -20.35
CA ALA A 139 -28.20 -3.09 -20.14
C ALA A 139 -28.64 -2.02 -19.12
N GLY A 140 -27.70 -1.44 -18.37
CA GLY A 140 -27.97 -0.45 -17.33
C GLY A 140 -28.81 -0.99 -16.17
N ARG A 141 -28.58 -2.24 -15.74
CA ARG A 141 -29.37 -2.88 -14.67
C ARG A 141 -28.64 -4.05 -14.01
N VAL A 142 -29.12 -4.49 -12.85
CA VAL A 142 -28.69 -5.79 -12.29
C VAL A 142 -29.28 -6.95 -13.09
N GLN A 143 -28.45 -7.96 -13.38
CA GLN A 143 -28.94 -9.22 -13.91
C GLN A 143 -29.52 -10.05 -12.76
N ALA A 144 -30.64 -10.75 -13.01
CA ALA A 144 -31.01 -11.84 -12.13
C ALA A 144 -29.84 -12.83 -12.09
N THR A 145 -29.55 -13.40 -10.92
CA THR A 145 -28.57 -14.46 -10.74
C THR A 145 -28.92 -15.58 -11.72
N ALA A 146 -28.32 -15.54 -12.92
CA ALA A 146 -28.38 -16.65 -13.84
C ALA A 146 -27.70 -17.77 -13.07
N GLY A 147 -28.50 -18.77 -12.67
CA GLY A 147 -28.03 -19.88 -11.82
C GLY A 147 -26.66 -20.30 -12.34
N GLU A 148 -25.67 -20.27 -11.45
CA GLU A 148 -24.25 -20.44 -11.78
C GLU A 148 -24.14 -21.43 -12.95
N GLU A 149 -23.74 -20.95 -14.13
CA GLU A 149 -23.36 -21.85 -15.21
C GLU A 149 -22.18 -22.64 -14.64
N GLY A 150 -22.48 -23.82 -14.07
CA GLY A 150 -21.58 -24.73 -13.37
C GLY A 150 -20.55 -25.38 -14.29
N GLY A 151 -20.01 -24.61 -15.23
CA GLY A 151 -19.28 -25.09 -16.39
C GLY A 151 -17.87 -24.55 -16.52
N THR A 152 -17.40 -23.62 -15.69
CA THR A 152 -16.13 -22.90 -15.94
C THR A 152 -15.14 -22.92 -14.78
N ARG A 153 -15.40 -23.66 -13.69
CA ARG A 153 -14.52 -23.73 -12.52
C ARG A 153 -13.70 -25.02 -12.47
N GLY A 154 -12.45 -24.88 -12.02
CA GLY A 154 -11.62 -25.97 -11.50
C GLY A 154 -11.41 -25.77 -9.99
N ARG A 155 -10.46 -26.50 -9.41
CA ARG A 155 -10.05 -26.31 -8.01
C ARG A 155 -8.58 -25.91 -7.91
N LEU A 156 -8.28 -24.95 -7.04
CA LEU A 156 -6.93 -24.50 -6.73
C LEU A 156 -6.59 -24.90 -5.29
N GLY A 157 -5.56 -25.73 -5.11
CA GLY A 157 -4.91 -26.01 -3.84
C GLY A 157 -3.68 -25.12 -3.66
N LEU A 158 -3.76 -24.08 -2.84
CA LEU A 158 -2.68 -23.10 -2.66
C LEU A 158 -1.92 -23.35 -1.36
N SER A 159 -0.58 -23.35 -1.41
CA SER A 159 0.24 -23.28 -0.20
C SER A 159 1.42 -22.31 -0.34
N ILE A 160 1.69 -21.59 0.75
CA ILE A 160 2.90 -20.77 0.88
C ILE A 160 3.84 -21.48 1.85
N THR A 161 5.14 -21.42 1.58
CA THR A 161 6.16 -22.02 2.47
C THR A 161 7.12 -20.97 3.02
N ARG A 162 7.59 -21.19 4.26
CA ARG A 162 8.61 -20.39 4.94
C ARG A 162 9.55 -21.35 5.70
N GLY A 163 10.86 -21.20 5.53
CA GLY A 163 11.86 -22.14 6.01
C GLY A 163 11.67 -23.56 5.47
N GLY A 164 11.05 -23.70 4.29
CA GLY A 164 10.72 -25.01 3.71
C GLY A 164 9.50 -25.72 4.32
N ALA A 165 8.86 -25.16 5.36
CA ALA A 165 7.61 -25.66 5.94
C ALA A 165 6.41 -24.86 5.43
N THR A 166 5.20 -25.41 5.50
CA THR A 166 3.96 -24.68 5.18
C THR A 166 3.80 -23.49 6.13
N PHE A 167 3.56 -22.31 5.59
CA PHE A 167 3.31 -21.10 6.35
C PHE A 167 1.79 -20.90 6.49
N GLU A 168 1.19 -21.50 7.52
CA GLU A 168 -0.26 -21.48 7.76
C GLU A 168 -0.82 -20.07 8.02
N GLY A 169 0.01 -19.16 8.54
CA GLY A 169 -0.34 -17.75 8.78
C GLY A 169 -0.13 -16.83 7.57
N ALA A 170 0.07 -17.38 6.36
CA ALA A 170 0.20 -16.54 5.17
C ALA A 170 -1.16 -15.91 4.81
N GLU A 171 -1.20 -14.59 4.90
CA GLU A 171 -2.32 -13.74 4.45
C GLU A 171 -2.20 -13.33 2.97
N SER A 172 -3.33 -13.36 2.26
CA SER A 172 -3.49 -12.78 0.92
C SER A 172 -3.20 -11.27 0.92
N TYR A 173 -2.70 -10.75 -0.20
CA TYR A 173 -2.16 -9.40 -0.45
C TYR A 173 -0.99 -8.94 0.43
N ARG A 174 -0.78 -9.57 1.59
CA ARG A 174 0.36 -9.30 2.46
C ARG A 174 1.56 -10.17 2.12
N HIS A 175 1.32 -11.47 1.96
CA HIS A 175 2.38 -12.45 1.74
C HIS A 175 2.34 -13.04 0.33
N PHE A 176 1.14 -13.16 -0.24
CA PHE A 176 0.96 -13.70 -1.57
C PHE A 176 -0.28 -13.12 -2.26
N ASN A 177 -0.35 -13.28 -3.57
CA ASN A 177 -1.56 -13.02 -4.33
C ASN A 177 -1.59 -13.93 -5.57
N VAL A 178 -2.78 -14.21 -6.10
CA VAL A 178 -2.95 -14.88 -7.39
C VAL A 178 -3.43 -13.83 -8.39
N ALA A 179 -2.92 -13.87 -9.62
CA ALA A 179 -3.42 -13.07 -10.73
C ALA A 179 -3.77 -13.97 -11.92
N ARG A 180 -4.89 -13.69 -12.59
CA ARG A 180 -5.24 -14.32 -13.86
C ARG A 180 -4.51 -13.61 -15.00
N LEU A 181 -3.98 -14.38 -15.94
CA LEU A 181 -3.39 -13.85 -17.16
C LEU A 181 -4.43 -13.93 -18.27
N GLN A 182 -4.96 -12.77 -18.68
CA GLN A 182 -5.95 -12.65 -19.74
C GLN A 182 -5.56 -11.52 -20.69
N GLU A 183 -5.56 -11.79 -22.00
CA GLU A 183 -5.32 -10.79 -23.06
C GLU A 183 -4.02 -10.00 -22.91
N GLY A 184 -2.99 -10.61 -22.30
CA GLY A 184 -1.69 -9.98 -22.07
C GLY A 184 -1.59 -9.15 -20.79
N TYR A 185 -2.65 -9.06 -19.99
CA TYR A 185 -2.68 -8.35 -18.71
C TYR A 185 -2.84 -9.30 -17.52
N LEU A 186 -2.39 -8.84 -16.36
CA LEU A 186 -2.60 -9.51 -15.08
C LEU A 186 -3.78 -8.89 -14.36
N GLU A 187 -4.82 -9.70 -14.15
CA GLU A 187 -5.98 -9.34 -13.35
C GLU A 187 -5.86 -10.01 -11.99
N THR A 188 -5.66 -9.22 -10.93
CA THR A 188 -5.76 -9.74 -9.57
C THR A 188 -7.24 -9.91 -9.23
N PRO A 189 -7.74 -11.11 -8.88
CA PRO A 189 -8.93 -11.25 -8.06
C PRO A 189 -8.94 -10.21 -6.94
N TRP A 190 -10.14 -9.77 -6.58
CA TRP A 190 -10.43 -8.85 -5.48
C TRP A 190 -10.89 -9.62 -4.23
N TRP A 191 -11.17 -10.93 -4.35
CA TRP A 191 -11.35 -11.84 -3.23
C TRP A 191 -10.00 -12.37 -2.79
N ASP A 192 -9.85 -12.59 -1.49
CA ASP A 192 -8.63 -13.14 -0.92
C ASP A 192 -8.46 -14.61 -1.32
N PRO A 193 -7.51 -14.98 -2.20
CA PRO A 193 -7.15 -16.38 -2.36
C PRO A 193 -6.81 -16.97 -1.00
N ALA A 194 -7.54 -18.02 -0.61
CA ALA A 194 -7.29 -18.71 0.64
C ALA A 194 -6.16 -19.73 0.49
N LEU A 195 -5.50 -20.07 1.60
CA LEU A 195 -4.68 -21.28 1.65
C LEU A 195 -5.59 -22.52 1.57
N GLY A 196 -5.07 -23.61 1.02
CA GLY A 196 -5.83 -24.87 0.86
C GLY A 196 -6.60 -24.95 -0.46
N GLU A 197 -7.54 -25.90 -0.54
CA GLU A 197 -8.31 -26.16 -1.76
C GLU A 197 -9.58 -25.29 -1.82
N GLN A 198 -9.73 -24.54 -2.91
CA GLN A 198 -10.89 -23.69 -3.17
C GLN A 198 -11.31 -23.79 -4.65
N ASP A 199 -12.56 -23.44 -4.96
CA ASP A 199 -13.00 -23.32 -6.35
C ASP A 199 -12.31 -22.12 -7.00
N TRP A 200 -11.94 -22.27 -8.27
CA TRP A 200 -11.19 -21.26 -8.98
C TRP A 200 -11.55 -21.20 -10.46
N ASP A 201 -11.43 -20.02 -11.06
CA ASP A 201 -11.76 -19.82 -12.46
C ASP A 201 -10.75 -20.53 -13.37
N VAL A 202 -11.24 -21.11 -14.47
CA VAL A 202 -10.38 -21.77 -15.46
C VAL A 202 -9.51 -20.75 -16.20
N GLY A 203 -8.27 -21.14 -16.47
CA GLY A 203 -7.32 -20.38 -17.30
C GLY A 203 -5.90 -20.32 -16.73
N ALA A 204 -5.08 -19.50 -17.36
CA ALA A 204 -3.70 -19.26 -16.95
C ALA A 204 -3.63 -18.26 -15.79
N HIS A 205 -2.82 -18.57 -14.80
CA HIS A 205 -2.66 -17.78 -13.58
C HIS A 205 -1.20 -17.65 -13.18
N ILE A 206 -0.91 -16.66 -12.34
CA ILE A 206 0.39 -16.45 -11.69
C ILE A 206 0.13 -16.34 -10.19
N LEU A 207 0.74 -17.23 -9.42
CA LEU A 207 0.89 -17.08 -7.98
C LEU A 207 2.14 -16.22 -7.73
N CYS A 208 1.97 -15.12 -7.00
CA CYS A 208 3.02 -14.23 -6.58
C CYS A 208 3.19 -14.33 -5.06
N SER A 209 4.42 -14.38 -4.59
CA SER A 209 4.76 -14.11 -3.19
C SER A 209 5.74 -12.97 -3.17
N ALA A 210 5.45 -11.93 -2.40
CA ALA A 210 6.31 -10.77 -2.30
C ALA A 210 6.67 -10.55 -0.84
N ASN A 211 7.95 -10.40 -0.57
CA ASN A 211 8.46 -10.02 0.73
C ASN A 211 9.24 -8.72 0.61
N ARG A 212 9.03 -7.82 1.57
CA ARG A 212 9.96 -6.72 1.76
C ARG A 212 11.25 -7.26 2.34
N VAL A 213 12.36 -6.89 1.72
CA VAL A 213 13.72 -7.30 2.11
C VAL A 213 14.47 -6.12 2.70
N PRO A 214 15.68 -6.35 3.25
CA PRO A 214 16.79 -5.45 3.09
C PRO A 214 16.55 -4.02 2.61
N GLY A 215 16.23 -3.01 3.41
CA GLY A 215 16.21 -1.62 2.89
C GLY A 215 15.05 -1.26 1.95
N GLY A 216 13.87 -1.87 2.15
CA GLY A 216 12.62 -1.42 1.53
C GLY A 216 12.34 -1.96 0.12
N SER A 217 13.31 -2.64 -0.49
CA SER A 217 13.11 -3.36 -1.74
C SER A 217 12.09 -4.49 -1.58
N ILE A 218 11.50 -4.93 -2.70
CA ILE A 218 10.57 -6.06 -2.73
C ILE A 218 11.25 -7.21 -3.47
N PHE A 219 11.41 -8.34 -2.78
CA PHE A 219 11.77 -9.61 -3.42
C PHE A 219 10.48 -10.38 -3.71
N ALA A 220 10.20 -10.58 -4.99
CA ALA A 220 9.03 -11.31 -5.44
C ALA A 220 9.45 -12.62 -6.11
N ARG A 221 8.66 -13.67 -5.87
CA ARG A 221 8.70 -14.91 -6.64
C ARG A 221 7.38 -15.07 -7.36
N LEU A 222 7.46 -15.59 -8.57
CA LEU A 222 6.31 -15.81 -9.44
C LEU A 222 6.29 -17.27 -9.85
N ARG A 223 5.10 -17.88 -9.83
CA ARG A 223 4.87 -19.22 -10.36
C ARG A 223 3.62 -19.22 -11.21
N ARG A 224 3.81 -19.50 -12.50
CA ARG A 224 2.69 -19.70 -13.43
C ARG A 224 2.05 -21.06 -13.20
N PHE A 225 0.72 -21.12 -13.30
CA PHE A 225 -0.05 -22.35 -13.30
C PHE A 225 -1.30 -22.22 -14.19
N GLU A 226 -1.98 -23.33 -14.44
CA GLU A 226 -3.21 -23.36 -15.23
C GLU A 226 -4.28 -24.13 -14.44
N VAL A 227 -5.46 -23.53 -14.30
CA VAL A 227 -6.65 -24.18 -13.73
C VAL A 227 -7.48 -24.70 -14.87
N ARG A 228 -7.84 -25.98 -14.85
CA ARG A 228 -8.68 -26.62 -15.86
C ARG A 228 -9.99 -27.08 -15.24
N LYS A 229 -11.04 -27.13 -16.08
CA LYS A 229 -12.39 -27.47 -15.64
C LYS A 229 -12.41 -28.85 -14.98
N GLY A 230 -12.95 -28.93 -13.76
CA GLY A 230 -13.08 -30.18 -13.01
C GLY A 230 -11.76 -30.78 -12.49
N GLU A 231 -10.61 -30.14 -12.76
CA GLU A 231 -9.31 -30.58 -12.24
C GLU A 231 -8.94 -29.81 -10.98
N THR A 232 -8.16 -30.44 -10.10
CA THR A 232 -7.51 -29.76 -8.97
C THR A 232 -6.05 -29.50 -9.29
N VAL A 233 -5.66 -28.23 -9.38
CA VAL A 233 -4.25 -27.84 -9.51
C VAL A 233 -3.71 -27.45 -8.13
N ARG A 234 -2.55 -27.99 -7.75
CA ARG A 234 -1.88 -27.65 -6.50
C ARG A 234 -0.63 -26.84 -6.77
N VAL A 235 -0.52 -25.68 -6.14
CA VAL A 235 0.55 -24.71 -6.37
C VAL A 235 1.15 -24.31 -5.04
N THR A 236 2.47 -24.48 -4.93
CA THR A 236 3.24 -24.08 -3.76
C THR A 236 4.26 -23.01 -4.14
N LEU A 237 4.39 -21.97 -3.31
CA LEU A 237 5.40 -20.93 -3.51
C LEU A 237 6.12 -20.62 -2.20
N PRO A 238 7.47 -20.65 -2.16
CA PRO A 238 8.21 -20.22 -0.99
C PRO A 238 8.20 -18.70 -0.89
N ILE A 239 8.04 -18.17 0.31
CA ILE A 239 8.16 -16.75 0.60
C ILE A 239 9.61 -16.39 0.96
N ASP A 240 10.43 -17.39 1.32
CA ASP A 240 11.81 -17.17 1.76
C ASP A 240 12.65 -16.46 0.71
N ILE A 241 13.48 -15.53 1.18
CA ILE A 241 14.54 -14.92 0.39
C ILE A 241 15.54 -16.05 0.07
N GLY A 242 15.69 -16.37 -1.21
CA GLY A 242 16.50 -17.50 -1.64
C GLY A 242 18.00 -17.17 -1.67
N PRO A 243 18.87 -18.18 -1.69
CA PRO A 243 20.28 -17.99 -2.04
C PRO A 243 20.39 -17.32 -3.42
N GLY A 244 21.31 -16.36 -3.55
CA GLY A 244 21.45 -15.54 -4.76
C GLY A 244 20.65 -14.23 -4.74
N TRP A 245 19.81 -13.99 -3.73
CA TRP A 245 19.48 -12.61 -3.35
C TRP A 245 20.68 -12.04 -2.59
N ASP A 246 21.62 -11.49 -3.36
CA ASP A 246 22.60 -10.56 -2.85
C ASP A 246 22.14 -9.19 -3.38
N PRO A 247 21.78 -8.22 -2.52
CA PRO A 247 21.51 -6.88 -2.99
C PRO A 247 22.71 -6.35 -3.80
N GLY A 248 23.91 -6.89 -3.63
CA GLY A 248 25.11 -6.46 -4.31
C GLY A 248 25.41 -4.99 -4.01
N ASP A 249 26.62 -4.55 -4.36
CA ASP A 249 27.01 -3.14 -4.22
C ASP A 249 26.17 -2.20 -5.11
N ARG A 250 25.26 -2.74 -5.95
CA ARG A 250 24.53 -2.01 -7.00
C ARG A 250 23.10 -1.61 -6.62
N PHE A 251 22.51 -2.18 -5.57
CA PHE A 251 21.21 -1.72 -5.06
C PHE A 251 21.35 -0.72 -3.91
N PHE A 252 22.57 -0.54 -3.38
CA PHE A 252 22.92 0.67 -2.64
C PHE A 252 23.05 1.83 -3.64
N SER A 253 21.98 2.61 -3.78
CA SER A 253 22.04 3.95 -4.35
C SER A 253 22.52 4.98 -3.30
N GLY A 254 23.34 4.54 -2.35
CA GLY A 254 23.99 5.42 -1.40
C GLY A 254 25.24 6.03 -2.02
N PRO A 255 25.80 7.08 -1.41
CA PRO A 255 27.14 7.52 -1.76
C PRO A 255 28.13 6.36 -1.65
N ASP A 256 29.16 6.38 -2.50
CA ASP A 256 30.29 5.46 -2.39
C ASP A 256 30.78 5.41 -0.92
N PRO A 257 30.86 4.22 -0.28
CA PRO A 257 31.22 4.12 1.14
C PRO A 257 32.53 4.82 1.49
N ALA A 258 33.52 4.82 0.59
CA ALA A 258 34.79 5.50 0.80
C ALA A 258 34.66 7.03 0.71
N ALA A 259 33.87 7.54 -0.25
CA ALA A 259 33.54 8.96 -0.35
C ALA A 259 32.77 9.46 0.88
N PHE A 260 31.80 8.69 1.39
CA PHE A 260 31.03 9.05 2.58
C PHE A 260 31.90 9.05 3.84
N GLN A 261 32.73 8.02 4.05
CA GLN A 261 33.69 7.99 5.15
C GLN A 261 34.65 9.18 5.11
N SER A 262 35.16 9.53 3.93
CA SER A 262 36.05 10.68 3.74
C SER A 262 35.36 12.00 4.09
N ALA A 263 34.09 12.14 3.72
CA ALA A 263 33.32 13.35 4.00
C ALA A 263 32.90 13.47 5.48
N LEU A 264 32.58 12.36 6.16
CA LEU A 264 32.40 12.34 7.61
C LEU A 264 33.71 12.69 8.35
N ALA A 265 34.84 12.16 7.89
CA ALA A 265 36.15 12.51 8.45
C ALA A 265 36.45 14.00 8.28
N ALA A 266 36.17 14.56 7.10
CA ALA A 266 36.30 16.00 6.84
C ALA A 266 35.38 16.87 7.72
N ALA A 267 34.22 16.34 8.10
CA ALA A 267 33.30 16.98 9.05
C ALA A 267 33.70 16.78 10.54
N GLY A 268 34.81 16.09 10.83
CA GLY A 268 35.28 15.81 12.19
C GLY A 268 34.49 14.70 12.91
N LEU A 269 33.69 13.94 12.16
CA LEU A 269 32.78 12.90 12.67
C LEU A 269 33.40 11.49 12.67
N ASP A 270 34.60 11.33 12.13
CA ASP A 270 35.29 10.04 12.12
C ASP A 270 35.90 9.70 13.50
N ARG A 271 35.05 9.28 14.43
CA ARG A 271 35.47 8.75 15.74
C ARG A 271 35.14 7.27 15.84
N ALA A 272 36.05 6.51 16.46
CA ALA A 272 36.01 5.05 16.60
C ALA A 272 34.87 4.48 17.49
N SER A 273 33.92 5.31 17.94
CA SER A 273 32.81 4.87 18.77
C SER A 273 31.62 4.41 17.93
N SER A 274 30.83 3.48 18.47
CA SER A 274 29.52 3.14 17.91
C SER A 274 28.65 4.40 17.92
N GLN A 275 28.10 4.75 16.77
CA GLN A 275 27.35 5.99 16.56
C GLN A 275 26.10 5.71 15.75
N PHE A 276 24.98 6.28 16.17
CA PHE A 276 23.83 6.39 15.29
C PHE A 276 23.83 7.81 14.71
N VAL A 277 23.70 7.95 13.40
CA VAL A 277 23.64 9.24 12.70
C VAL A 277 22.35 9.30 11.88
N PHE A 278 21.56 10.34 12.12
CA PHE A 278 20.47 10.73 11.25
C PHE A 278 20.89 11.95 10.43
N MET A 279 20.55 11.97 9.14
CA MET A 279 20.76 13.10 8.25
C MET A 279 19.42 13.50 7.63
N ALA A 280 18.98 14.74 7.87
CA ALA A 280 17.74 15.29 7.33
C ALA A 280 17.99 16.62 6.61
N PRO A 281 17.48 16.81 5.37
CA PRO A 281 17.59 18.07 4.65
C PRO A 281 16.81 19.20 5.33
N ALA A 282 17.27 20.44 5.15
CA ALA A 282 16.51 21.61 5.53
C ALA A 282 15.17 21.68 4.77
N GLY A 283 14.07 21.85 5.52
CA GLY A 283 12.72 21.94 4.97
C GLY A 283 11.94 20.61 4.93
N GLU A 284 12.57 19.47 5.17
CA GLU A 284 11.85 18.19 5.30
C GLU A 284 11.08 18.13 6.63
N PRO A 285 9.81 17.72 6.65
CA PRO A 285 9.03 17.58 7.88
C PRO A 285 9.59 16.44 8.74
N CYS A 286 10.34 16.82 9.78
CA CYS A 286 11.05 15.90 10.67
C CYS A 286 10.14 15.16 11.67
N ASP A 287 8.87 15.55 11.80
CA ASP A 287 7.93 15.04 12.79
C ASP A 287 7.78 13.50 12.74
N ARG A 288 7.70 12.92 11.53
CA ARG A 288 7.56 11.46 11.35
C ARG A 288 8.80 10.68 11.77
N MET A 289 9.96 11.28 11.58
CA MET A 289 11.24 10.68 11.95
C MET A 289 11.42 10.72 13.47
N LEU A 290 10.97 11.81 14.13
CA LEU A 290 10.90 11.89 15.58
C LEU A 290 10.03 10.79 16.20
N THR A 291 8.83 10.55 15.64
CA THR A 291 7.97 9.45 16.10
C THR A 291 8.67 8.09 15.96
N SER A 292 9.34 7.85 14.82
CA SER A 292 10.10 6.61 14.62
C SER A 292 11.25 6.47 15.61
N LEU A 293 11.87 7.59 15.97
CA LEU A 293 12.96 7.67 16.94
C LEU A 293 12.49 7.44 18.38
N GLU A 294 11.36 8.00 18.77
CA GLU A 294 10.70 7.77 20.05
C GLU A 294 10.48 6.27 20.29
N GLU A 295 10.05 5.53 19.26
CA GLU A 295 9.78 4.09 19.36
C GLU A 295 11.03 3.23 19.58
N VAL A 296 12.21 3.71 19.14
CA VAL A 296 13.45 2.92 19.16
C VAL A 296 14.48 3.40 20.16
N VAL A 297 14.38 4.63 20.66
CA VAL A 297 15.42 5.25 21.51
C VAL A 297 15.63 4.45 22.79
N ASP A 298 14.55 3.97 23.41
CA ASP A 298 14.64 3.21 24.66
C ASP A 298 15.25 1.83 24.44
N ARG A 299 15.03 1.23 23.26
CA ARG A 299 15.70 -0.01 22.85
C ARG A 299 17.19 0.21 22.62
N LEU A 300 17.56 1.30 21.94
CA LEU A 300 18.96 1.66 21.70
C LEU A 300 19.71 1.92 23.01
N ARG A 301 19.05 2.55 23.99
CA ARG A 301 19.59 2.80 25.34
C ARG A 301 19.73 1.53 26.17
N ALA A 302 18.82 0.57 25.99
CA ALA A 302 18.85 -0.70 26.70
C ALA A 302 19.96 -1.66 26.22
N MET A 303 20.66 -1.33 25.12
CA MET A 303 21.80 -2.12 24.64
C MET A 303 23.01 -1.91 25.56
N GLU A 304 23.67 -3.01 25.98
CA GLU A 304 24.90 -2.94 26.81
C GLU A 304 26.04 -2.12 26.16
N SER A 305 26.01 -2.03 24.82
CA SER A 305 26.91 -1.22 24.00
C SER A 305 26.17 -0.06 23.31
N ALA A 306 25.27 0.62 24.04
CA ALA A 306 24.46 1.70 23.47
C ALA A 306 25.35 2.69 22.70
N PRO A 307 25.14 2.85 21.38
CA PRO A 307 25.91 3.81 20.60
C PRO A 307 25.64 5.22 21.11
N ASN A 308 26.63 6.11 21.01
CA ASN A 308 26.35 7.53 21.18
C ASN A 308 25.36 7.94 20.08
N LEU A 309 24.14 8.31 20.48
CA LEU A 309 23.11 8.77 19.57
C LEU A 309 23.43 10.19 19.15
N ARG A 310 23.67 10.39 17.85
CA ARG A 310 23.97 11.69 17.26
C ARG A 310 22.96 12.01 16.17
N PHE A 311 22.59 13.27 16.09
CA PHE A 311 21.67 13.74 15.07
C PHE A 311 22.38 14.83 14.24
N LEU A 312 22.52 14.60 12.95
CA LEU A 312 23.14 15.54 12.02
C LEU A 312 22.05 16.20 11.18
N PHE A 313 21.95 17.52 11.25
CA PHE A 313 21.01 18.24 10.41
C PHE A 313 21.72 18.76 9.16
N VAL A 314 21.22 18.38 7.99
CA VAL A 314 21.79 18.77 6.70
C VAL A 314 21.17 20.08 6.23
N GLY A 315 21.99 21.07 5.93
CA GLY A 315 21.53 22.34 5.36
C GLY A 315 20.92 23.30 6.39
N ALA A 316 20.99 23.00 7.69
CA ALA A 316 20.74 24.02 8.71
C ALA A 316 21.86 25.08 8.64
N THR A 317 21.50 26.24 8.11
CA THR A 317 22.37 27.41 8.07
C THR A 317 21.95 28.38 9.18
N ALA A 318 22.73 29.45 9.39
CA ALA A 318 22.29 30.57 10.24
C ALA A 318 20.94 31.17 9.78
N GLU A 319 20.58 30.98 8.51
CA GLU A 319 19.35 31.51 7.88
C GLU A 319 18.18 30.51 7.94
N THR A 320 18.44 29.24 8.25
CA THR A 320 17.41 28.19 8.38
C THR A 320 17.75 27.30 9.57
N PRO A 321 17.55 27.80 10.80
CA PRO A 321 17.88 27.06 12.00
C PRO A 321 16.97 25.83 12.15
N VAL A 322 17.47 24.84 12.88
CA VAL A 322 16.66 23.69 13.31
C VAL A 322 15.47 24.22 14.13
N PRO A 323 14.22 23.82 13.83
CA PRO A 323 13.06 24.26 14.61
C PRO A 323 13.23 23.96 16.10
N GLU A 324 12.95 24.93 16.98
CA GLU A 324 13.08 24.75 18.45
C GLU A 324 12.26 23.57 18.98
N THR A 325 11.08 23.35 18.40
CA THR A 325 10.21 22.19 18.73
C THR A 325 10.88 20.85 18.46
N LEU A 326 11.66 20.75 17.38
CA LEU A 326 12.45 19.58 17.04
C LEU A 326 13.62 19.42 18.01
N LEU A 327 14.32 20.52 18.35
CA LEU A 327 15.39 20.50 19.34
C LEU A 327 14.91 19.99 20.70
N ASP A 328 13.75 20.46 21.16
CA ASP A 328 13.19 20.04 22.45
C ASP A 328 12.75 18.58 22.42
N SER A 329 12.18 18.11 21.31
CA SER A 329 11.86 16.69 21.11
C SER A 329 13.10 15.80 21.10
N LEU A 330 14.20 16.24 20.50
CA LEU A 330 15.46 15.49 20.53
C LEU A 330 16.08 15.47 21.95
N LYS A 331 15.94 16.56 22.72
CA LYS A 331 16.39 16.61 24.13
C LYS A 331 15.57 15.68 25.03
N THR A 332 14.25 15.57 24.85
CA THR A 332 13.44 14.59 25.62
C THR A 332 13.87 13.16 25.31
N LEU A 333 14.36 12.91 24.09
CA LEU A 333 15.01 11.67 23.67
C LEU A 333 16.46 11.53 24.14
N GLY A 334 16.97 12.44 24.97
CA GLY A 334 18.34 12.39 25.52
C GLY A 334 19.43 12.48 24.45
N ILE A 335 19.11 13.05 23.28
CA ILE A 335 20.07 13.29 22.21
C ILE A 335 20.75 14.62 22.52
N GLU A 336 21.96 14.55 23.06
CA GLU A 336 22.66 15.71 23.62
C GLU A 336 23.42 16.55 22.58
N SER A 337 23.75 15.97 21.41
CA SER A 337 24.48 16.67 20.35
C SER A 337 23.71 16.67 19.03
N ILE A 338 23.34 17.87 18.60
CA ILE A 338 22.81 18.15 17.27
C ILE A 338 23.86 18.97 16.55
N GLU A 339 24.42 18.42 15.49
CA GLU A 339 25.44 19.09 14.69
C GLU A 339 24.83 19.45 13.34
N SER A 340 25.08 20.67 12.84
CA SER A 340 24.68 21.07 11.50
C SER A 340 25.85 20.89 10.53
N ILE A 341 25.55 20.38 9.34
CA ILE A 341 26.50 20.31 8.23
C ILE A 341 26.02 21.15 7.05
N SER A 342 26.96 21.79 6.36
CA SER A 342 26.64 22.68 5.25
C SER A 342 26.02 21.90 4.07
N GLU A 343 25.16 22.56 3.28
CA GLU A 343 24.55 21.93 2.09
C GLU A 343 25.59 21.41 1.09
N PRO A 344 26.71 22.12 0.79
CA PRO A 344 27.78 21.56 -0.04
C PRO A 344 28.41 20.30 0.54
N THR A 345 28.66 20.27 1.86
CA THR A 345 29.14 19.07 2.56
C THR A 345 28.14 17.93 2.42
N ALA A 346 26.84 18.21 2.54
CA ALA A 346 25.81 17.20 2.41
C ALA A 346 25.60 16.70 0.98
N ARG A 347 25.71 17.57 -0.02
CA ARG A 347 25.70 17.17 -1.44
C ARG A 347 26.91 16.30 -1.77
N ALA A 348 28.09 16.64 -1.25
CA ALA A 348 29.27 15.80 -1.34
C ALA A 348 29.09 14.45 -0.61
N LEU A 349 28.37 14.45 0.53
CA LEU A 349 28.04 13.24 1.27
C LEU A 349 27.04 12.34 0.55
N LEU A 350 26.02 12.86 -0.14
CA LEU A 350 24.90 12.04 -0.65
C LEU A 350 24.98 11.72 -2.15
N GLY A 351 25.88 12.36 -2.89
CA GLY A 351 26.16 12.02 -4.30
C GLY A 351 25.02 12.33 -5.28
N SER A 352 24.00 13.06 -4.87
CA SER A 352 22.79 13.37 -5.65
C SER A 352 22.51 14.88 -5.73
N GLU A 353 21.81 15.29 -6.79
CA GLU A 353 21.27 16.67 -6.89
C GLU A 353 20.14 16.92 -5.87
N THR A 354 19.51 15.85 -5.37
CA THR A 354 18.43 15.83 -4.36
C THR A 354 18.90 15.17 -3.07
N ILE A 355 18.86 15.90 -1.95
CA ILE A 355 19.24 15.39 -0.63
C ILE A 355 18.04 14.60 -0.08
N ASP A 356 18.04 13.26 -0.19
CA ASP A 356 17.06 12.43 0.51
C ASP A 356 17.48 12.26 1.99
N PRO A 357 16.54 12.15 2.95
CA PRO A 357 16.88 11.79 4.33
C PRO A 357 17.59 10.43 4.38
N LEU A 358 18.69 10.36 5.13
CA LEU A 358 19.51 9.15 5.30
C LEU A 358 19.67 8.85 6.79
N ALA A 359 19.47 7.60 7.19
CA ALA A 359 19.90 7.12 8.50
C ALA A 359 21.10 6.20 8.33
N GLY A 360 22.08 6.28 9.22
CA GLY A 360 23.25 5.43 9.23
C GLY A 360 23.63 5.02 10.65
N LEU A 361 23.98 3.75 10.84
CA LEU A 361 24.51 3.21 12.08
C LEU A 361 25.97 2.83 11.88
N ARG A 362 26.88 3.38 12.69
CA ARG A 362 28.25 2.89 12.81
C ARG A 362 28.34 1.92 13.98
N PHE A 363 28.71 0.67 13.70
CA PHE A 363 28.93 -0.36 14.72
C PHE A 363 30.19 -1.15 14.38
N GLY A 364 31.08 -1.37 15.36
CA GLY A 364 32.32 -2.12 15.12
C GLY A 364 33.29 -1.47 14.13
N GLY A 365 33.19 -0.15 13.89
CA GLY A 365 34.03 0.60 12.95
C GLY A 365 33.47 0.70 11.53
N GLU A 366 32.45 -0.10 11.19
CA GLU A 366 31.79 -0.11 9.89
C GLU A 366 30.48 0.68 9.91
N TRP A 367 30.14 1.30 8.79
CA TRP A 367 28.88 2.01 8.59
C TRP A 367 27.85 1.10 7.93
N ILE A 368 26.65 1.09 8.48
CA ILE A 368 25.47 0.39 8.00
C ILE A 368 24.43 1.45 7.65
N TYR A 369 24.18 1.63 6.36
CA TYR A 369 23.28 2.67 5.87
C TYR A 369 21.85 2.14 5.72
N LEU A 370 20.90 2.96 6.13
CA LEU A 370 19.48 2.73 6.02
C LEU A 370 18.92 3.81 5.11
N ARG A 371 18.68 3.45 3.84
CA ARG A 371 18.03 4.36 2.90
C ARG A 371 16.56 4.56 3.30
N ALA A 372 16.08 5.80 3.20
CA ALA A 372 14.65 6.07 3.05
C ALA A 372 14.26 6.01 1.57
N GLY A 373 13.36 5.09 1.21
CA GLY A 373 12.74 5.00 -0.12
C GLY A 373 12.27 3.57 -0.38
N PHE A 374 11.16 3.27 -1.04
CA PHE A 374 10.14 4.04 -1.74
C PHE A 374 8.79 3.42 -1.34
N ASP A 375 7.73 4.23 -1.31
CA ASP A 375 6.34 3.82 -1.06
C ASP A 375 6.08 2.93 0.17
N THR A 376 5.95 3.59 1.33
CA THR A 376 4.82 3.46 2.26
C THR A 376 5.10 4.40 3.43
N ALA A 377 4.11 5.17 3.86
CA ALA A 377 4.16 5.94 5.09
C ALA A 377 4.60 5.03 6.27
N VAL A 378 5.84 5.27 6.73
CA VAL A 378 6.54 4.93 8.00
C VAL A 378 6.47 3.51 8.58
N GLY A 379 7.60 3.03 9.10
CA GLY A 379 7.65 2.00 10.16
C GLY A 379 8.80 0.98 10.10
N SER A 380 9.47 0.79 8.96
CA SER A 380 10.39 -0.35 8.81
C SER A 380 11.86 0.00 9.01
N ASN A 381 12.37 1.13 8.50
CA ASN A 381 13.82 1.38 8.38
C ASN A 381 14.59 1.37 9.71
N LEU A 382 14.00 1.86 10.80
CA LEU A 382 14.68 1.96 12.10
C LEU A 382 14.74 0.63 12.86
N HIS A 383 13.81 -0.29 12.57
CA HIS A 383 13.83 -1.65 13.09
C HIS A 383 15.04 -2.47 12.58
N TRP A 384 15.58 -2.16 11.39
CA TRP A 384 16.73 -2.88 10.80
C TRP A 384 18.05 -2.64 11.53
N ALA A 385 18.24 -1.46 12.14
CA ALA A 385 19.45 -1.17 12.92
C ALA A 385 19.52 -1.98 14.23
N LEU A 386 18.36 -2.27 14.84
CA LEU A 386 18.27 -2.93 16.15
C LEU A 386 18.35 -4.46 16.08
N ASP A 387 17.90 -5.07 14.98
CA ASP A 387 17.90 -6.53 14.78
C ASP A 387 19.32 -7.09 14.49
N LEU A 388 20.30 -6.22 14.26
CA LEU A 388 21.72 -6.60 14.11
C LEU A 388 22.42 -6.92 15.44
N SER A 389 21.75 -6.72 16.57
CA SER A 389 22.23 -7.10 17.91
C SER A 389 22.22 -8.63 18.15
N GLY A 390 21.67 -9.41 17.21
CA GLY A 390 21.67 -10.88 17.24
C GLY A 390 22.82 -11.56 16.47
N ARG A 391 23.86 -10.82 16.07
CA ARG A 391 25.10 -11.38 15.49
C ARG A 391 26.25 -11.41 16.48
#